data_AF-A0A9W4KWE4-F1
#
_entry.id   AF-A0A9W4KWE4-F1
#
_cell.length_a   1.000
_cell.length_b   1.000
_cell.length_c   1.000
_cell.angle_alpha   90.00
_cell.angle_beta   90.00
_cell.angle_gamma   90.00
#
_symmetry.space_group_name_H-M   'P 1'
#
loop_
_entity.id
_entity.type
_entity.pdbx_description
1 polymer ?
#
loop_
_entity_poly.entity_id
_entity_poly.type
_entity_poly.pdbx_seq_one_letter_code
_entity_poly.pdbx_strand_id
1 'polypeptide(L)'
;MDCKKKQLIDQIKIVINNLENDYYNEITSGVLQLIYKRYKKALDVMENNEDIREVNIIGGVRAYMDSYNDYQNPLLEELHKAEKLHKELLNT
;
A
#
# COMPACT_ATOMS: atom_id res chain seq x y z
N MET A 1 15.02 -4.61 -13.87
CA MET A 1 14.09 -4.56 -12.72
C MET A 1 13.50 -5.95 -12.56
N ASP A 2 13.59 -6.54 -11.37
CA ASP A 2 12.95 -7.84 -11.08
C ASP A 2 11.45 -7.76 -11.41
N CYS A 3 10.91 -8.81 -12.05
CA CYS A 3 9.50 -8.90 -12.42
C CYS A 3 8.57 -8.65 -11.23
N LYS A 4 8.89 -9.20 -10.04
CA LYS A 4 8.11 -9.01 -8.82
C LYS A 4 8.27 -7.60 -8.23
N LYS A 5 9.47 -7.01 -8.31
CA LYS A 5 9.70 -5.63 -7.88
C LYS A 5 8.82 -4.67 -8.67
N LYS A 6 8.72 -4.87 -10.00
CA LYS A 6 7.83 -4.09 -10.86
C LYS A 6 6.37 -4.28 -10.49
N GLN A 7 5.92 -5.52 -10.28
CA GLN A 7 4.56 -5.80 -9.84
C GLN A 7 4.21 -5.08 -8.54
N LEU A 8 5.12 -5.07 -7.56
CA LEU A 8 4.89 -4.34 -6.31
C LEU A 8 4.80 -2.82 -6.54
N ILE A 9 5.67 -2.23 -7.36
CA ILE A 9 5.60 -0.79 -7.71
C ILE A 9 4.24 -0.46 -8.36
N ASP A 10 3.82 -1.25 -9.35
CA ASP A 10 2.57 -1.02 -10.06
C ASP A 10 1.37 -1.14 -9.10
N GLN A 11 1.40 -2.13 -8.20
CA GLN A 11 0.36 -2.31 -7.18
C GLN A 11 0.33 -1.18 -6.13
N ILE A 12 1.50 -0.67 -5.72
CA ILE A 12 1.60 0.50 -4.83
C ILE A 12 0.94 1.72 -5.49
N LYS A 13 1.19 1.94 -6.78
CA LYS A 13 0.59 3.03 -7.55
C LYS A 13 -0.93 2.91 -7.63
N ILE A 14 -1.47 1.71 -7.80
CA ILE A 14 -2.93 1.48 -7.78
C ILE A 14 -3.53 1.89 -6.44
N VAL A 15 -2.93 1.48 -5.31
CA VAL A 15 -3.43 1.87 -3.98
C VAL A 15 -3.38 3.39 -3.79
N ILE A 16 -2.28 4.04 -4.17
CA ILE A 16 -2.14 5.50 -4.11
C ILE A 16 -3.23 6.19 -4.94
N ASN A 17 -3.45 5.73 -6.17
CA ASN A 17 -4.46 6.31 -7.05
C ASN A 17 -5.88 6.14 -6.50
N ASN A 18 -6.22 4.98 -5.93
CA ASN A 18 -7.53 4.79 -5.31
C ASN A 18 -7.72 5.74 -4.12
N LEU A 19 -6.69 5.89 -3.28
CA LEU A 19 -6.71 6.84 -2.15
C LEU A 19 -6.85 8.29 -2.60
N GLU A 20 -6.15 8.69 -3.66
CA GLU A 20 -6.17 10.06 -4.20
C GLU A 20 -7.47 10.38 -4.96
N ASN A 21 -8.13 9.40 -5.57
CA ASN A 21 -9.35 9.62 -6.35
C ASN A 21 -10.62 9.44 -5.51
N ASP A 22 -10.72 8.32 -4.79
CA ASP A 22 -11.95 7.92 -4.12
C ASP A 22 -12.01 8.44 -2.68
N TYR A 23 -10.86 8.72 -2.06
CA TYR A 23 -10.73 9.09 -0.65
C TYR A 23 -10.05 10.44 -0.43
N TYR A 24 -9.99 11.32 -1.45
CA TYR A 24 -9.18 12.55 -1.42
C TYR A 24 -9.44 13.45 -0.20
N ASN A 25 -10.70 13.54 0.26
CA ASN A 25 -11.07 14.31 1.45
C ASN A 25 -10.63 13.62 2.76
N GLU A 26 -10.60 12.29 2.77
CA GLU A 26 -10.40 11.46 3.96
C GLU A 26 -8.92 11.15 4.22
N ILE A 27 -8.09 11.10 3.17
CA ILE A 27 -6.63 10.89 3.28
C ILE A 27 -5.90 12.08 3.94
N THR A 28 -6.64 13.11 4.35
CA THR A 28 -6.13 14.28 5.08
C THR A 28 -5.93 13.99 6.58
N SER A 29 -6.54 12.93 7.13
CA SER A 29 -6.37 12.56 8.54
C SER A 29 -6.65 11.07 8.80
N GLY A 30 -6.46 10.62 10.05
CA GLY A 30 -6.84 9.28 10.49
C GLY A 30 -6.08 8.13 9.80
N VAL A 31 -6.75 6.98 9.70
CA VAL A 31 -6.11 5.75 9.21
C VAL A 31 -5.82 5.80 7.71
N LEU A 32 -6.68 6.44 6.91
CA LEU A 32 -6.45 6.58 5.47
C LEU A 32 -5.25 7.47 5.19
N GLN A 33 -5.04 8.55 5.97
CA GLN A 33 -3.80 9.31 5.88
C GLN A 33 -2.56 8.48 6.24
N LEU A 34 -2.64 7.66 7.29
CA LEU A 34 -1.53 6.80 7.69
C LEU A 34 -1.17 5.79 6.59
N ILE A 35 -2.17 5.13 6.02
CA ILE A 35 -2.01 4.20 4.90
C ILE A 35 -1.41 4.96 3.70
N TYR A 36 -1.98 6.10 3.34
CA TYR A 36 -1.49 6.92 2.23
C TYR A 36 -0.01 7.29 2.37
N LYS A 37 0.41 7.82 3.54
CA LYS A 37 1.81 8.16 3.82
C LYS A 37 2.74 6.96 3.70
N ARG A 38 2.32 5.79 4.19
CA ARG A 38 3.10 4.55 4.08
C ARG A 38 3.30 4.14 2.63
N TYR A 39 2.26 4.22 1.80
CA TYR A 39 2.35 3.84 0.39
C TYR A 39 3.16 4.84 -0.44
N LYS A 40 3.05 6.15 -0.17
CA LYS A 40 3.92 7.16 -0.78
C LYS A 40 5.40 6.93 -0.45
N LYS A 41 5.70 6.64 0.83
CA LYS A 41 7.08 6.28 1.24
C LYS A 41 7.55 4.99 0.57
N ALA A 42 6.69 3.97 0.49
CA ALA A 42 7.02 2.72 -0.18
C ALA A 42 7.34 2.92 -1.66
N LEU A 43 6.59 3.79 -2.35
CA LEU A 43 6.87 4.12 -3.74
C LEU A 43 8.26 4.75 -3.91
N ASP A 44 8.60 5.71 -3.05
CA ASP A 44 9.89 6.41 -3.05
C ASP A 44 11.06 5.41 -2.85
N VAL A 45 11.00 4.58 -1.82
CA VAL A 45 11.98 3.49 -1.55
C VAL A 45 12.16 2.60 -2.79
N MET A 46 11.04 2.20 -3.40
CA MET A 46 11.05 1.25 -4.50
C MET A 46 11.60 1.82 -5.81
N GLU A 47 11.29 3.08 -6.13
CA GLU A 47 11.78 3.78 -7.32
C GLU A 47 13.24 4.23 -7.19
N ASN A 48 13.69 4.56 -5.99
CA ASN A 48 15.09 4.93 -5.71
C ASN A 48 16.04 3.73 -5.54
N ASN A 49 15.54 2.51 -5.70
CA ASN A 49 16.29 1.26 -5.50
C ASN A 49 16.90 1.12 -4.10
N GLU A 50 16.21 1.64 -3.09
CA GLU A 50 16.52 1.41 -1.70
C GLU A 50 16.13 -0.01 -1.26
N ASP A 51 16.47 -0.34 -0.01
CA ASP A 51 16.26 -1.67 0.55
C ASP A 51 14.77 -1.98 0.71
N ILE A 52 14.33 -3.11 0.14
CA ILE A 52 12.93 -3.59 0.23
C ILE A 52 12.43 -3.76 1.67
N ARG A 53 13.34 -3.94 2.63
CA ARG A 53 13.04 -4.04 4.07
C ARG A 53 12.57 -2.70 4.67
N GLU A 54 12.82 -1.58 3.99
CA GLU A 54 12.37 -0.25 4.41
C GLU A 54 10.92 0.05 4.00
N VAL A 55 10.35 -0.76 3.11
CA VAL A 55 8.92 -0.69 2.75
C VAL A 55 8.07 -1.12 3.93
N ASN A 56 7.23 -0.22 4.43
CA ASN A 56 6.35 -0.46 5.59
C ASN A 56 4.86 -0.35 5.21
N ILE A 57 4.36 -1.32 4.44
CA ILE A 57 2.95 -1.39 4.01
C ILE A 57 2.15 -2.52 4.67
N ILE A 58 2.81 -3.44 5.37
CA ILE A 58 2.16 -4.57 6.04
C ILE A 58 1.24 -4.07 7.17
N GLY A 59 0.04 -4.63 7.24
CA GLY A 59 -0.97 -4.27 8.23
C GLY A 59 -1.85 -3.09 7.83
N GLY A 60 -1.75 -2.58 6.60
CA GLY A 60 -2.68 -1.61 6.04
C GLY A 60 -4.11 -2.14 5.98
N VAL A 61 -4.27 -3.42 5.59
CA VAL A 61 -5.58 -4.11 5.62
C VAL A 61 -6.17 -4.10 7.02
N ARG A 62 -5.41 -4.56 8.03
CA ARG A 62 -5.90 -4.60 9.42
C ARG A 62 -6.26 -3.20 9.92
N ALA A 63 -5.41 -2.22 9.67
CA ALA A 63 -5.65 -0.84 10.10
C ALA A 63 -6.96 -0.27 9.54
N TYR A 64 -7.23 -0.50 8.23
CA TYR A 64 -8.50 -0.11 7.62
C TYR A 64 -9.68 -0.80 8.30
N MET A 65 -9.60 -2.13 8.47
CA MET A 65 -10.70 -2.93 9.02
C MET A 65 -11.04 -2.55 10.46
N ASP A 66 -10.04 -2.34 11.30
CA ASP A 66 -10.22 -1.92 12.69
C ASP A 66 -10.89 -0.53 12.80
N SER A 67 -10.82 0.29 11.75
CA SER A 67 -11.37 1.66 11.73
C SER A 67 -12.75 1.75 11.08
N TYR A 68 -12.99 1.04 9.98
CA TYR A 68 -14.20 1.19 9.17
C TYR A 68 -15.14 -0.03 9.20
N ASN A 69 -14.63 -1.21 9.54
CA ASN A 69 -15.39 -2.48 9.54
C ASN A 69 -16.11 -2.78 8.20
N ASP A 70 -15.59 -2.26 7.08
CA ASP A 70 -16.18 -2.40 5.73
C ASP A 70 -15.41 -3.44 4.90
N TYR A 71 -15.82 -4.71 5.02
CA TYR A 71 -15.16 -5.86 4.38
C TYR A 71 -15.28 -5.88 2.85
N GLN A 72 -16.23 -5.15 2.26
CA GLN A 72 -16.50 -5.18 0.82
C GLN A 72 -15.82 -4.03 0.08
N ASN A 73 -15.02 -3.24 0.77
CA ASN A 73 -14.37 -2.09 0.17
C ASN A 73 -13.33 -2.51 -0.90
N PRO A 74 -13.40 -1.97 -2.13
CA PRO A 74 -12.42 -2.27 -3.18
C PRO A 74 -10.97 -1.94 -2.80
N LEU A 75 -10.75 -0.95 -1.92
CA LEU A 75 -9.42 -0.59 -1.44
C LEU A 75 -8.74 -1.76 -0.70
N LEU A 76 -9.51 -2.59 0.00
CA LEU A 76 -8.96 -3.72 0.77
C LEU A 76 -8.29 -4.76 -0.11
N GLU A 77 -8.86 -5.05 -1.28
CA GLU A 77 -8.29 -5.99 -2.22
C GLU A 77 -6.92 -5.50 -2.70
N GLU A 78 -6.83 -4.21 -3.03
CA GLU A 78 -5.59 -3.60 -3.53
C GLU A 78 -4.52 -3.48 -2.43
N LEU A 79 -4.92 -3.18 -1.19
CA LEU A 79 -4.04 -3.24 -0.01
C LEU A 79 -3.51 -4.66 0.19
N HIS A 80 -4.38 -5.67 0.15
CA HIS A 80 -4.01 -7.07 0.34
C HIS A 80 -3.03 -7.57 -0.74
N LYS A 81 -3.27 -7.24 -2.02
CA LYS A 81 -2.37 -7.56 -3.13
C LYS A 81 -0.97 -6.98 -2.91
N ALA A 82 -0.89 -5.71 -2.52
CA ALA A 82 0.38 -5.04 -2.25
C ALA A 82 1.14 -5.71 -1.09
N GLU A 83 0.45 -5.97 0.03
CA GLU A 83 1.05 -6.64 1.20
C GLU A 83 1.55 -8.05 0.87
N LYS A 84 0.80 -8.79 0.05
CA LYS A 84 1.19 -10.13 -0.40
C LYS A 84 2.47 -10.10 -1.24
N LEU A 85 2.53 -9.23 -2.24
CA LEU A 85 3.71 -9.06 -3.10
C LEU A 85 4.94 -8.65 -2.28
N HIS A 86 4.79 -7.74 -1.31
CA HIS A 86 5.89 -7.34 -0.43
C HIS A 86 6.40 -8.49 0.43
N LYS A 87 5.50 -9.29 1.02
CA LYS A 87 5.88 -10.50 1.78
C LYS A 87 6.61 -11.53 0.93
N GLU A 88 6.17 -11.73 -0.32
CA GLU A 88 6.87 -12.65 -1.23
C GLU A 88 8.29 -12.17 -1.53
N LEU A 89 8.49 -10.87 -1.76
CA LEU A 89 9.80 -10.28 -2.00
C LEU A 89 10.72 -10.33 -0.77
N LEU A 90 10.19 -10.27 0.46
CA LEU A 90 10.98 -10.42 1.69
C LEU A 90 11.43 -11.86 1.95
N ASN A 91 10.71 -12.84 1.43
CA ASN A 91 10.98 -14.27 1.58
C ASN A 91 11.79 -14.86 0.41
N THR A 92 12.24 -14.02 -0.52
CA THR A 92 13.06 -14.40 -1.69
C THR A 92 14.52 -14.01 -1.43
#